data_AF-A0A5J5IS98-F1
#
_entry.id   AF-A0A5J5IS98-F1
#
_cell.length_a   1.000
_cell.length_b   1.000
_cell.length_c   1.000
_cell.angle_alpha   90.00
_cell.angle_beta   90.00
_cell.angle_gamma   90.00
#
_symmetry.space_group_name_H-M   'P 1'
#
loop_
_entity.id
_entity.type
_entity.pdbx_description
1 polymer ?
#
loop_
_entity_poly.entity_id
_entity_poly.type
_entity_poly.pdbx_seq_one_letter_code
_entity_poly.pdbx_strand_id
1 'polypeptide(L)'
;MTSLRDELTGGGKATGLPPFRMMIPAGWRAHSTGPETEKELLQQAARRLAPAHRVDLQGLLALQVSTALRKARNQGALAMVLPGPDTATALFAPASLMVMLREAPAGATMDSYVVDVIRTRGGRPLDTAERFVRWVTRGTTEVDGQRIGSYLVEYLTPVPGSSKTQALHLAYSLGHPAEMDPEKDERLSSWVALMDAHVATLAWEDEA
;
A
#
# COMPACT_ATOMS: atom_id res chain seq x y z
N MET A 1 -0.75 -25.19 -5.63
CA MET A 1 -0.62 -24.20 -4.54
C MET A 1 0.23 -23.07 -5.08
N THR A 2 -0.41 -22.01 -5.55
CA THR A 2 0.25 -20.82 -6.10
C THR A 2 0.91 -20.09 -4.94
N SER A 3 2.22 -19.85 -5.03
CA SER A 3 2.98 -19.21 -3.96
C SER A 3 2.61 -17.72 -3.91
N LEU A 4 2.59 -17.12 -2.71
CA LEU A 4 2.52 -15.67 -2.49
C LEU A 4 3.52 -14.89 -3.38
N ARG A 5 4.61 -15.56 -3.79
CA ARG A 5 5.60 -15.16 -4.79
C ARG A 5 5.00 -14.80 -6.15
N ASP A 6 4.14 -15.64 -6.71
CA ASP A 6 3.55 -15.43 -8.04
C ASP A 6 2.47 -14.33 -8.00
N GLU A 7 1.78 -14.19 -6.87
CA GLU A 7 0.76 -13.16 -6.65
C GLU A 7 1.35 -11.77 -6.37
N LEU A 8 2.54 -11.68 -5.76
CA LEU A 8 3.22 -10.40 -5.50
C LEU A 8 4.10 -9.92 -6.66
N THR A 9 4.67 -10.83 -7.46
CA THR A 9 5.68 -10.45 -8.46
C THR A 9 5.19 -10.43 -9.89
N GLY A 10 3.97 -10.93 -10.19
CA GLY A 10 3.48 -10.99 -11.58
C GLY A 10 4.52 -11.56 -12.53
N GLY A 11 5.24 -12.61 -12.10
CA GLY A 11 6.39 -13.18 -12.81
C GLY A 11 7.54 -12.18 -13.00
N GLY A 12 8.58 -12.24 -12.16
CA GLY A 12 9.74 -11.33 -12.17
C GLY A 12 10.51 -11.12 -13.50
N LYS A 13 10.13 -11.81 -14.59
CA LYS A 13 10.59 -11.49 -15.95
C LYS A 13 9.80 -10.38 -16.65
N ALA A 14 8.54 -10.15 -16.30
CA ALA A 14 7.68 -9.17 -16.97
C ALA A 14 7.86 -7.74 -16.44
N THR A 15 8.26 -7.60 -15.18
CA THR A 15 8.42 -6.31 -14.49
C THR A 15 9.87 -5.83 -14.40
N GLY A 16 10.86 -6.70 -14.69
CA GLY A 16 12.28 -6.40 -14.52
C GLY A 16 12.71 -6.19 -13.06
N LEU A 17 11.81 -6.49 -12.11
CA LEU A 17 12.04 -6.30 -10.68
C LEU A 17 12.69 -7.55 -10.07
N PRO A 18 13.81 -7.42 -9.34
CA PRO A 18 14.37 -8.52 -8.56
C PRO A 18 13.33 -9.06 -7.57
N PRO A 19 13.32 -10.37 -7.28
CA PRO A 19 12.42 -10.92 -6.28
C PRO A 19 12.69 -10.28 -4.90
N PHE A 20 11.61 -10.02 -4.17
CA PHE A 20 11.69 -9.52 -2.80
C PHE A 20 10.66 -10.22 -1.94
N ARG A 21 10.93 -10.22 -0.63
CA ARG A 21 10.05 -10.74 0.40
C ARG A 21 9.83 -9.68 1.47
N MET A 22 8.66 -9.68 2.06
CA MET A 22 8.29 -8.79 3.16
C MET A 22 7.25 -9.49 4.02
N MET A 23 7.39 -9.40 5.35
CA MET A 23 6.35 -9.88 6.26
C MET A 23 5.17 -8.90 6.24
N ILE A 24 3.95 -9.42 6.23
CA ILE A 24 2.73 -8.61 6.35
C ILE A 24 2.02 -8.91 7.67
N PRO A 25 1.17 -8.00 8.17
CA PRO A 25 0.42 -8.24 9.39
C PRO A 25 -0.41 -9.52 9.32
N ALA A 26 -0.56 -10.20 10.46
CA ALA A 26 -1.35 -11.42 10.53
C ALA A 26 -2.80 -11.16 10.09
N GLY A 27 -3.34 -12.07 9.27
CA GLY A 27 -4.68 -11.97 8.69
C GLY A 27 -4.76 -11.09 7.43
N TRP A 28 -3.71 -10.35 7.09
CA TRP A 28 -3.63 -9.59 5.85
C TRP A 28 -3.27 -10.49 4.68
N ARG A 29 -3.71 -10.11 3.49
CA ARG A 29 -3.47 -10.85 2.25
C ARG A 29 -2.98 -9.91 1.17
N ALA A 30 -2.00 -10.37 0.42
CA ALA A 30 -1.57 -9.70 -0.79
C ALA A 30 -2.48 -10.09 -1.95
N HIS A 31 -2.69 -9.14 -2.84
CA HIS A 31 -3.48 -9.31 -4.04
C HIS A 31 -2.78 -8.63 -5.21
N SER A 32 -2.85 -9.24 -6.39
CA SER A 32 -2.43 -8.58 -7.64
C SER A 32 -3.37 -7.40 -7.96
N THR A 33 -2.96 -6.46 -8.80
CA THR A 33 -3.86 -5.37 -9.26
C THR A 33 -4.66 -5.74 -10.52
N GLY A 34 -4.61 -6.99 -10.94
CA GLY A 34 -5.21 -7.49 -12.18
C GLY A 34 -6.74 -7.60 -12.17
N PRO A 35 -7.36 -7.84 -13.35
CA PRO A 35 -8.82 -7.95 -13.49
C PRO A 35 -9.44 -9.07 -12.64
N GLU A 36 -8.74 -10.18 -12.43
CA GLU A 36 -9.24 -11.29 -11.61
C GLU A 36 -9.37 -10.89 -10.14
N THR A 37 -8.38 -10.16 -9.59
CA THR A 37 -8.47 -9.61 -8.24
C THR A 37 -9.64 -8.63 -8.11
N GLU A 38 -9.86 -7.78 -9.11
CA GLU A 38 -11.01 -6.85 -9.13
C GLU A 38 -12.32 -7.63 -8.97
N LYS A 39 -12.50 -8.71 -9.74
CA LYS A 39 -13.68 -9.59 -9.65
C LYS A 39 -13.81 -10.25 -8.28
N GLU A 40 -12.71 -10.75 -7.71
CA GLU A 40 -12.71 -11.39 -6.39
C GLU A 40 -13.10 -10.43 -5.27
N LEU A 41 -12.52 -9.22 -5.25
CA LEU A 41 -12.83 -8.19 -4.26
C LEU A 41 -14.29 -7.78 -4.33
N LEU A 42 -14.83 -7.62 -5.54
CA LEU A 42 -16.25 -7.31 -5.76
C LEU A 42 -17.16 -8.45 -5.28
N GLN A 43 -16.80 -9.70 -5.53
CA GLN A 43 -17.57 -10.85 -5.03
C GLN A 43 -17.54 -10.94 -3.49
N GLN A 44 -16.39 -10.69 -2.87
CA GLN A 44 -16.29 -10.68 -1.41
C GLN A 44 -17.11 -9.55 -0.79
N ALA A 45 -17.05 -8.36 -1.37
CA ALA A 45 -17.87 -7.22 -0.98
C ALA A 45 -19.37 -7.54 -1.10
N ALA A 46 -19.80 -8.12 -2.24
CA ALA A 46 -21.17 -8.55 -2.45
C ALA A 46 -21.64 -9.55 -1.39
N ARG A 47 -20.82 -10.55 -1.05
CA ARG A 47 -21.15 -11.54 0.00
C ARG A 47 -21.30 -10.90 1.38
N ARG A 48 -20.53 -9.86 1.70
CA ARG A 48 -20.62 -9.12 2.97
C ARG A 48 -21.86 -8.24 3.05
N LEU A 49 -22.31 -7.68 1.92
CA LEU A 49 -23.48 -6.80 1.84
C LEU A 49 -24.79 -7.57 1.67
N ALA A 50 -24.75 -8.80 1.17
CA ALA A 50 -25.94 -9.62 0.91
C ALA A 50 -26.84 -9.81 2.15
N PRO A 51 -26.33 -10.10 3.37
CA PRO A 51 -27.18 -10.24 4.56
C PRO A 51 -27.91 -8.94 4.97
N ALA A 52 -27.40 -7.79 4.57
CA ALA A 52 -27.97 -6.48 4.88
C ALA A 52 -28.97 -5.98 3.82
N HIS A 53 -29.19 -6.75 2.74
CA HIS A 53 -30.04 -6.37 1.59
C HIS A 53 -29.72 -4.99 0.98
N ARG A 54 -28.47 -4.52 1.10
CA ARG A 54 -28.00 -3.21 0.61
C ARG A 54 -27.51 -3.28 -0.83
N VAL A 55 -28.40 -3.63 -1.75
CA VAL A 55 -28.09 -3.72 -3.20
C VAL A 55 -27.68 -2.35 -3.77
N ASP A 56 -28.22 -1.27 -3.21
CA ASP A 56 -27.83 0.12 -3.48
C ASP A 56 -26.34 0.37 -3.24
N LEU A 57 -25.82 -0.10 -2.10
CA LEU A 57 -24.40 0.05 -1.74
C LEU A 57 -23.48 -0.82 -2.58
N GLN A 58 -23.97 -1.95 -3.08
CA GLN A 58 -23.17 -2.87 -3.89
C GLN A 58 -22.74 -2.22 -5.22
N GLY A 59 -23.63 -1.49 -5.89
CA GLY A 59 -23.31 -0.78 -7.14
C GLY A 59 -22.30 0.35 -6.93
N LEU A 60 -22.48 1.15 -5.88
CA LEU A 60 -21.57 2.24 -5.52
C LEU A 60 -20.17 1.73 -5.15
N LEU A 61 -20.11 0.71 -4.30
CA LEU A 61 -18.85 0.09 -3.90
C LEU A 61 -18.13 -0.52 -5.11
N ALA A 62 -18.87 -1.12 -6.05
CA ALA A 62 -18.27 -1.68 -7.25
C ALA A 62 -17.58 -0.63 -8.13
N LEU A 63 -18.23 0.53 -8.31
CA LEU A 63 -17.66 1.64 -9.06
C LEU A 63 -16.41 2.21 -8.36
N GLN A 64 -16.44 2.34 -7.04
CA GLN A 64 -15.32 2.85 -6.24
C GLN A 64 -14.12 1.90 -6.31
N VAL A 65 -14.33 0.60 -6.12
CA VAL A 65 -13.27 -0.42 -6.22
C VAL A 65 -12.66 -0.45 -7.63
N SER A 66 -13.48 -0.44 -8.67
CA SER A 66 -12.99 -0.42 -10.06
C SER A 66 -12.17 0.84 -10.37
N THR A 67 -12.63 2.00 -9.90
CA THR A 67 -11.93 3.28 -10.07
C THR A 67 -10.59 3.28 -9.33
N ALA A 68 -10.58 2.80 -8.08
CA ALA A 68 -9.38 2.71 -7.26
C ALA A 68 -8.33 1.78 -7.88
N LEU A 69 -8.72 0.57 -8.29
CA LEU A 69 -7.81 -0.39 -8.92
C LEU A 69 -7.29 0.09 -10.26
N ARG A 70 -8.13 0.74 -11.07
CA ARG A 70 -7.69 1.37 -12.33
C ARG A 70 -6.66 2.47 -12.08
N LYS A 71 -6.90 3.33 -11.09
CA LYS A 71 -5.95 4.36 -10.69
C LYS A 71 -4.63 3.74 -10.21
N ALA A 72 -4.70 2.70 -9.38
CA ALA A 72 -3.53 1.97 -8.90
C ALA A 72 -2.72 1.37 -10.07
N ARG A 73 -3.37 0.70 -11.02
CA ARG A 73 -2.74 0.17 -12.23
C ARG A 73 -2.04 1.27 -13.06
N ASN A 74 -2.73 2.38 -13.28
CA ASN A 74 -2.17 3.53 -14.01
C ASN A 74 -0.97 4.17 -13.29
N GLN A 75 -0.84 3.96 -11.98
CA GLN A 75 0.27 4.42 -11.14
C GLN A 75 1.37 3.37 -10.98
N GLY A 76 1.31 2.24 -11.69
CA GLY A 76 2.33 1.19 -11.62
C GLY A 76 2.21 0.30 -10.38
N ALA A 77 1.02 0.19 -9.79
CA ALA A 77 0.80 -0.71 -8.65
C ALA A 77 0.92 -2.17 -9.07
N LEU A 78 1.91 -2.85 -8.49
CA LEU A 78 2.21 -4.26 -8.68
C LEU A 78 1.28 -5.13 -7.82
N ALA A 79 1.07 -4.70 -6.57
CA ALA A 79 0.26 -5.43 -5.61
C ALA A 79 -0.41 -4.50 -4.61
N MET A 80 -1.41 -5.05 -3.93
CA MET A 80 -2.10 -4.41 -2.83
C MET A 80 -2.25 -5.41 -1.68
N VAL A 81 -1.94 -4.99 -0.46
CA VAL A 81 -2.13 -5.79 0.75
C VAL A 81 -3.31 -5.24 1.53
N LEU A 82 -4.27 -6.09 1.85
CA LEU A 82 -5.52 -5.75 2.53
C LEU A 82 -5.77 -6.65 3.75
N PRO A 83 -6.47 -6.14 4.78
CA PRO A 83 -7.02 -6.97 5.83
C PRO A 83 -7.94 -8.06 5.26
N GLY A 84 -7.62 -9.33 5.52
CA GLY A 84 -8.45 -10.48 5.17
C GLY A 84 -9.58 -10.71 6.19
N PRO A 85 -10.48 -11.67 5.93
CA PRO A 85 -11.58 -12.00 6.84
C PRO A 85 -11.11 -12.51 8.21
N ASP A 86 -9.90 -13.07 8.28
CA ASP A 86 -9.30 -13.60 9.50
C ASP A 86 -8.54 -12.54 10.32
N THR A 87 -8.59 -11.27 9.88
CA THR A 87 -7.95 -10.16 10.61
C THR A 87 -8.68 -9.91 11.92
N ALA A 88 -7.94 -9.88 13.04
CA ALA A 88 -8.52 -9.62 14.35
C ALA A 88 -9.32 -8.30 14.35
N THR A 89 -10.48 -8.26 15.01
CA THR A 89 -11.34 -7.06 15.03
C THR A 89 -10.68 -5.84 15.67
N ALA A 90 -9.77 -6.06 16.63
CA ALA A 90 -8.93 -5.00 17.20
C ALA A 90 -8.05 -4.32 16.12
N LEU A 91 -7.73 -5.08 15.05
CA LEU A 91 -6.96 -4.68 13.88
C LEU A 91 -7.85 -4.20 12.70
N PHE A 92 -9.10 -3.79 12.93
CA PHE A 92 -9.99 -3.31 11.88
C PHE A 92 -9.93 -1.78 11.73
N ALA A 93 -8.79 -1.24 11.29
CA ALA A 93 -8.75 0.13 10.75
C ALA A 93 -8.99 0.06 9.23
N PRO A 94 -9.67 1.05 8.61
CA PRO A 94 -9.76 1.17 7.15
C PRO A 94 -8.36 1.44 6.61
N ALA A 95 -7.62 0.37 6.31
CA ALA A 95 -6.22 0.46 5.96
C ALA A 95 -5.85 -0.47 4.81
N SER A 96 -4.84 -0.06 4.05
CA SER A 96 -4.29 -0.83 2.93
C SER A 96 -2.83 -0.46 2.70
N LEU A 97 -2.08 -1.38 2.09
CA LEU A 97 -0.72 -1.11 1.63
C LEU A 97 -0.65 -1.33 0.12
N MET A 98 -0.32 -0.30 -0.64
CA MET A 98 -0.05 -0.42 -2.07
C MET A 98 1.44 -0.58 -2.32
N VAL A 99 1.81 -1.48 -3.23
CA VAL A 99 3.18 -1.72 -3.67
C VAL A 99 3.29 -1.32 -5.13
N MET A 100 4.13 -0.35 -5.45
CA MET A 100 4.27 0.24 -6.78
C MET A 100 5.74 0.27 -7.21
N LEU A 101 5.98 0.10 -8.51
CA LEU A 101 7.28 0.42 -9.10
C LEU A 101 7.27 1.88 -9.56
N ARG A 102 8.26 2.66 -9.13
CA ARG A 102 8.48 4.02 -9.61
C ARG A 102 9.76 4.07 -10.45
N GLU A 103 9.64 4.67 -11.61
CA GLU A 103 10.77 4.88 -12.52
C GLU A 103 11.16 6.36 -12.55
N ALA A 104 12.46 6.62 -12.63
CA ALA A 104 12.99 7.94 -12.88
C ALA A 104 12.66 8.37 -14.32
N PRO A 105 12.55 9.68 -14.58
CA PRO A 105 12.51 10.21 -15.94
C PRO A 105 13.71 9.70 -16.77
N ALA A 106 13.53 9.57 -18.08
CA ALA A 106 14.57 9.06 -18.98
C ALA A 106 15.88 9.85 -18.82
N GLY A 107 16.99 9.13 -18.57
CA GLY A 107 18.31 9.72 -18.37
C GLY A 107 18.57 10.34 -16.98
N ALA A 108 17.63 10.20 -16.03
CA ALA A 108 17.77 10.69 -14.66
C ALA A 108 17.84 9.54 -13.64
N THR A 109 18.25 9.87 -12.42
CA THR A 109 18.16 8.98 -11.25
C THR A 109 17.03 9.40 -10.32
N MET A 110 16.62 8.49 -9.46
CA MET A 110 15.68 8.73 -8.36
C MET A 110 16.23 9.68 -7.29
N ASP A 111 17.52 10.05 -7.33
CA ASP A 111 18.13 10.93 -6.31
C ASP A 111 17.43 12.29 -6.25
N SER A 112 17.06 12.86 -7.40
CA SER A 112 16.32 14.13 -7.47
C SER A 112 14.94 14.05 -6.78
N TYR A 113 14.24 12.93 -6.95
CA TYR A 113 12.97 12.67 -6.29
C TYR A 113 13.15 12.48 -4.78
N VAL A 114 14.19 11.76 -4.35
CA VAL A 114 14.50 11.58 -2.92
C VAL A 114 14.83 12.92 -2.27
N VAL A 115 15.64 13.75 -2.93
CA VAL A 115 15.98 15.10 -2.43
C VAL A 115 14.73 15.96 -2.31
N ASP A 116 13.82 15.92 -3.30
CA ASP A 116 12.54 16.61 -3.20
C ASP A 116 11.72 16.11 -2.00
N VAL A 117 11.53 14.80 -1.87
CA VAL A 117 10.80 14.18 -0.75
C VAL A 117 11.38 14.62 0.61
N ILE A 118 12.70 14.62 0.77
CA ILE A 118 13.35 15.05 2.01
C ILE A 118 13.08 16.54 2.26
N ARG A 119 13.26 17.39 1.24
CA ARG A 119 13.16 18.84 1.37
C ARG A 119 11.74 19.37 1.54
N THR A 120 10.78 18.79 0.81
CA THR A 120 9.42 19.32 0.69
C THR A 120 8.40 18.53 1.48
N ARG A 121 8.62 17.22 1.68
CA ARG A 121 7.70 16.31 2.38
C ARG A 121 8.23 15.84 3.74
N GLY A 122 9.43 16.30 4.12
CA GLY A 122 10.04 15.94 5.39
C GLY A 122 10.47 14.47 5.47
N GLY A 123 10.83 13.87 4.33
CA GLY A 123 11.34 12.51 4.27
C GLY A 123 12.53 12.25 5.19
N ARG A 124 12.53 11.10 5.86
CA ARG A 124 13.57 10.67 6.82
C ARG A 124 13.86 9.19 6.64
N PRO A 125 15.03 8.69 7.06
CA PRO A 125 15.27 7.26 7.16
C PRO A 125 14.19 6.57 8.01
N LEU A 126 13.71 5.39 7.57
CA LEU A 126 12.80 4.55 8.35
C LEU A 126 13.49 3.99 9.60
N ASP A 127 14.73 3.53 9.44
CA ASP A 127 15.56 2.90 10.46
C ASP A 127 17.02 3.36 10.34
N THR A 128 17.88 2.84 11.22
CA THR A 128 19.32 3.13 11.21
C THR A 128 20.07 2.51 10.03
N ALA A 129 19.45 1.58 9.29
CA ALA A 129 20.05 1.00 8.09
C ALA A 129 19.87 1.90 6.87
N GLU A 130 19.04 2.95 6.97
CA GLU A 130 18.82 3.98 5.95
C GLU A 130 18.42 3.43 4.56
N ARG A 131 17.85 2.21 4.54
CA ARG A 131 17.42 1.53 3.30
C ARG A 131 16.14 2.14 2.70
N PHE A 132 15.36 2.83 3.53
CA PHE A 132 14.10 3.44 3.16
C PHE A 132 14.09 4.91 3.49
N VAL A 133 13.57 5.70 2.56
CA VAL A 133 13.08 7.06 2.85
C VAL A 133 11.59 6.97 3.14
N ARG A 134 11.20 7.42 4.32
CA ARG A 134 9.84 7.43 4.83
C ARG A 134 9.33 8.86 4.97
N TRP A 135 8.09 9.11 4.56
CA TRP A 135 7.39 10.37 4.82
C TRP A 135 5.90 10.15 5.03
N VAL A 136 5.22 11.20 5.49
CA VAL A 136 3.78 11.16 5.77
C VAL A 136 3.09 12.24 4.96
N THR A 137 2.02 11.85 4.26
CA THR A 137 1.08 12.75 3.61
C THR A 137 -0.24 12.69 4.37
N ARG A 138 -0.73 13.85 4.82
CA ARG A 138 -2.03 13.97 5.49
C ARG A 138 -3.06 14.59 4.54
N GLY A 139 -4.30 14.19 4.69
CA GLY A 139 -5.40 14.75 3.94
C GLY A 139 -6.72 14.57 4.68
N THR A 140 -7.76 15.21 4.16
CA THR A 140 -9.13 14.99 4.60
C THR A 140 -10.00 14.84 3.38
N THR A 141 -10.89 13.85 3.39
CA THR A 141 -11.90 13.66 2.35
C THR A 141 -13.29 13.67 2.97
N GLU A 142 -14.27 14.13 2.22
CA GLU A 142 -15.67 14.07 2.62
C GLU A 142 -16.32 12.86 1.95
N VAL A 143 -17.00 12.02 2.72
CA VAL A 143 -17.74 10.84 2.25
C VAL A 143 -19.11 10.87 2.92
N ASP A 144 -20.18 10.96 2.14
CA ASP A 144 -21.57 11.02 2.63
C ASP A 144 -21.80 12.10 3.71
N GLY A 145 -21.17 13.27 3.56
CA GLY A 145 -21.27 14.39 4.52
C GLY A 145 -20.45 14.20 5.80
N GLN A 146 -19.69 13.11 5.92
CA GLN A 146 -18.75 12.88 7.01
C GLN A 146 -17.32 13.18 6.57
N ARG A 147 -16.57 13.89 7.43
CA ARG A 147 -15.16 14.16 7.21
C ARG A 147 -14.33 12.98 7.71
N ILE A 148 -13.54 12.40 6.82
CA ILE A 148 -12.61 11.33 7.11
C ILE A 148 -11.20 11.86 6.91
N GLY A 149 -10.36 11.72 7.94
CA GLY A 149 -8.93 11.95 7.85
C GLY A 149 -8.25 10.81 7.08
N SER A 150 -7.37 11.17 6.17
CA SER A 150 -6.49 10.23 5.46
C SER A 150 -5.07 10.42 5.94
N TYR A 151 -4.47 9.35 6.43
CA TYR A 151 -3.08 9.32 6.86
C TYR A 151 -2.31 8.33 5.98
N LEU A 152 -1.44 8.86 5.13
CA LEU A 152 -0.68 8.09 4.16
C LEU A 152 0.80 8.06 4.59
N VAL A 153 1.31 6.88 4.92
CA VAL A 153 2.73 6.66 5.20
C VAL A 153 3.36 6.06 3.96
N GLU A 154 4.35 6.74 3.41
CA GLU A 154 5.00 6.37 2.16
C GLU A 154 6.45 5.97 2.44
N TYR A 155 6.91 4.92 1.76
CA TYR A 155 8.24 4.35 1.89
C TYR A 155 8.85 4.13 0.52
N LEU A 156 10.10 4.54 0.35
CA LEU A 156 10.82 4.39 -0.90
C LEU A 156 12.15 3.68 -0.64
N THR A 157 12.39 2.57 -1.34
CA THR A 157 13.68 1.87 -1.37
C THR A 157 14.16 1.73 -2.82
N PRO A 158 15.46 1.93 -3.11
CA PRO A 158 15.98 1.68 -4.44
C PRO A 158 15.81 0.20 -4.83
N VAL A 159 15.61 -0.05 -6.13
CA VAL A 159 15.67 -1.39 -6.70
C VAL A 159 17.14 -1.76 -6.96
N PRO A 160 17.67 -2.88 -6.41
CA PRO A 160 19.03 -3.32 -6.66
C PRO A 160 19.30 -3.53 -8.15
N GLY A 161 20.52 -3.24 -8.60
CA GLY A 161 20.91 -3.39 -10.01
C GLY A 161 20.32 -2.34 -10.97
N SER A 162 19.32 -1.55 -10.55
CA SER A 162 18.69 -0.53 -11.41
C SER A 162 19.55 0.72 -11.63
N SER A 163 20.73 0.81 -11.03
CA SER A 163 21.55 2.05 -11.02
C SER A 163 20.76 3.28 -10.54
N LYS A 164 19.87 3.08 -9.56
CA LYS A 164 18.96 4.11 -8.99
C LYS A 164 17.98 4.72 -10.00
N THR A 165 17.72 4.06 -11.12
CA THR A 165 16.68 4.51 -12.07
C THR A 165 15.29 4.01 -11.68
N GLN A 166 15.20 3.06 -10.75
CA GLN A 166 13.95 2.52 -10.24
C GLN A 166 13.95 2.45 -8.71
N ALA A 167 12.76 2.60 -8.13
CA ALA A 167 12.53 2.45 -6.70
C ALA A 167 11.20 1.74 -6.44
N LEU A 168 11.19 0.88 -5.44
CA LEU A 168 9.96 0.31 -4.91
C LEU A 168 9.31 1.34 -3.99
N HIS A 169 8.08 1.71 -4.29
CA HIS A 169 7.29 2.67 -3.53
C HIS A 169 6.15 1.92 -2.82
N LEU A 170 6.19 1.89 -1.50
CA LEU A 170 5.13 1.35 -0.67
C LEU A 170 4.32 2.49 -0.08
N ALA A 171 2.99 2.43 -0.18
CA ALA A 171 2.09 3.46 0.33
C ALA A 171 1.04 2.83 1.23
N TYR A 172 1.19 3.04 2.54
CA TYR A 172 0.26 2.59 3.55
C TYR A 172 -0.77 3.67 3.83
N SER A 173 -2.04 3.39 3.53
CA SER A 173 -3.14 4.29 3.84
C SER A 173 -3.87 3.84 5.10
N LEU A 174 -4.21 4.81 5.95
CA LEU A 174 -4.99 4.65 7.17
C LEU A 174 -6.08 5.72 7.20
N GLY A 175 -7.34 5.28 7.11
CA GLY A 175 -8.51 6.12 7.32
C GLY A 175 -8.82 6.26 8.81
N HIS A 176 -9.13 7.47 9.24
CA HIS A 176 -9.51 7.75 10.63
C HIS A 176 -10.55 8.88 10.71
N PRO A 177 -11.35 8.97 11.77
CA PRO A 177 -12.14 10.17 12.06
C PRO A 177 -11.28 11.45 12.04
N ALA A 178 -11.76 12.50 11.38
CA ALA A 178 -10.96 13.70 11.07
C ALA A 178 -10.46 14.47 12.29
N GLU A 179 -11.10 14.28 13.43
CA GLU A 179 -10.83 14.93 14.72
C GLU A 179 -9.71 14.23 15.49
N MET A 180 -9.36 13.00 15.11
CA MET A 180 -8.25 12.26 15.70
C MET A 180 -6.95 12.54 14.94
N ASP A 181 -5.86 12.73 15.68
CA ASP A 181 -4.51 12.89 15.14
C ASP A 181 -3.76 11.55 15.24
N PRO A 182 -3.43 10.89 14.11
CA PRO A 182 -2.79 9.57 14.13
C PRO A 182 -1.42 9.52 14.81
N GLU A 183 -0.75 10.65 15.00
CA GLU A 183 0.52 10.71 15.73
C GLU A 183 0.34 10.82 17.25
N LYS A 184 -0.83 11.28 17.72
CA LYS A 184 -1.11 11.50 19.15
C LYS A 184 -2.01 10.42 19.72
N ASP A 185 -2.84 9.81 18.89
CA ASP A 185 -3.67 8.69 19.28
C ASP A 185 -2.81 7.41 19.36
N GLU A 186 -2.75 6.80 20.54
CA GLU A 186 -1.92 5.62 20.83
C GLU A 186 -2.27 4.43 19.94
N ARG A 187 -3.54 4.25 19.60
CA ARG A 187 -3.98 3.13 18.76
C ARG A 187 -3.57 3.35 17.32
N LEU A 188 -3.78 4.54 16.78
CA LEU A 188 -3.39 4.88 15.41
C LEU A 188 -1.87 4.93 15.25
N SER A 189 -1.13 5.43 16.24
CA SER A 189 0.34 5.43 16.20
C SER A 189 0.91 4.02 16.28
N SER A 190 0.31 3.13 17.07
CA SER A 190 0.68 1.71 17.13
C SER A 190 0.49 0.99 15.79
N TRP A 191 -0.54 1.36 15.04
CA TRP A 191 -0.76 0.85 13.68
C TRP A 191 0.30 1.28 12.69
N VAL A 192 0.67 2.55 12.74
CA VAL A 192 1.76 3.09 11.93
C VAL A 192 3.08 2.40 12.28
N ALA A 193 3.37 2.24 13.57
CA ALA A 193 4.57 1.53 14.03
C ALA A 193 4.60 0.05 13.63
N LEU A 194 3.45 -0.63 13.68
CA LEU A 194 3.32 -2.01 13.20
C LEU A 194 3.65 -2.09 11.70
N MET A 195 3.14 -1.16 10.90
CA MET A 195 3.43 -1.15 9.47
C MET A 195 4.90 -0.78 9.18
N ASP A 196 5.46 0.19 9.91
CA ASP A 196 6.88 0.53 9.84
C ASP A 196 7.76 -0.72 10.08
N ALA A 197 7.43 -1.51 11.11
CA ALA A 197 8.14 -2.75 11.43
C ALA A 197 8.02 -3.79 10.31
N HIS A 198 6.83 -3.96 9.71
CA HIS A 198 6.62 -4.87 8.60
C HIS A 198 7.38 -4.46 7.34
N VAL A 199 7.34 -3.17 6.97
CA VAL A 199 8.10 -2.65 5.82
C VAL A 199 9.60 -2.81 6.03
N ALA A 200 10.11 -2.60 7.24
CA ALA A 200 11.53 -2.79 7.56
C ALA A 200 12.02 -4.25 7.36
N THR A 201 11.11 -5.24 7.35
CA THR A 201 11.44 -6.64 7.06
C THR A 201 11.67 -6.92 5.57
N LEU A 202 11.42 -5.95 4.69
CA LEU A 202 11.61 -6.14 3.27
C LEU A 202 13.08 -6.45 2.96
N ALA A 203 13.28 -7.50 2.18
CA ALA A 203 14.59 -7.94 1.72
C ALA A 203 14.51 -8.40 0.27
N TRP A 204 15.54 -8.07 -0.50
CA TRP A 204 15.74 -8.57 -1.85
C TRP A 204 16.32 -9.99 -1.79
N GLU A 205 15.86 -10.90 -2.65
CA GLU A 205 16.29 -12.31 -2.60
C GLU A 205 17.68 -12.54 -3.22
N ASP A 206 18.20 -11.60 -4.01
CA ASP A 206 19.55 -11.64 -4.59
C ASP A 206 20.64 -11.12 -3.62
N GLU A 207 20.26 -10.79 -2.38
CA GLU A 207 21.15 -10.31 -1.30
C GLU A 207 21.60 -11.44 -0.34
N ALA A 208 21.46 -12.72 -0.74
CA ALA A 208 21.87 -13.90 0.04
C ALA A 208 23.16 -14.56 -0.49
#